data_AF-A0A087NII6-F1
#
_entry.id   AF-A0A087NII6-F1
#
_cell.length_a   1.000
_cell.length_b   1.000
_cell.length_c   1.000
_cell.angle_alpha   90.00
_cell.angle_beta   90.00
_cell.angle_gamma   90.00
#
_symmetry.space_group_name_H-M   'P 1'
#
loop_
_entity.id
_entity.type
_entity.pdbx_description
1 polymer ?
#
loop_
_entity_poly.entity_id
_entity_poly.type
_entity_poly.pdbx_seq_one_letter_code
_entity_poly.pdbx_strand_id
1 'polypeptide(L)' 'MLVSDRTDGKIAHLDGLNLSRAWCLRIIADALDDEETQKALMLLANEHLEAALPHVAGDYMGEHWLTSFAVLALLAPKQF' A
#
# COMPACT_ATOMS: atom_id res chain seq x y z
N MET A 1 -1.54 -14.64 11.81
CA MET A 1 -0.43 -15.06 12.70
C MET A 1 -0.12 -13.88 13.62
N LEU A 2 0.05 -14.09 14.93
CA LEU A 2 0.25 -12.97 15.87
C LEU A 2 1.70 -12.47 15.83
N VAL A 3 1.90 -11.15 15.77
CA VAL A 3 3.20 -10.49 15.74
C VAL A 3 3.51 -9.91 17.12
N SER A 4 4.66 -10.27 17.70
CA SER A 4 4.88 -10.28 19.17
C SER A 4 5.74 -9.16 19.76
N ASP A 5 6.43 -8.37 18.94
CA ASP A 5 7.10 -7.11 19.33
C ASP A 5 6.92 -6.14 18.15
N ARG A 6 6.76 -4.84 18.41
CA ARG A 6 6.50 -3.81 17.39
C ARG A 6 7.53 -2.67 17.40
N THR A 7 8.59 -2.79 18.20
CA THR A 7 9.77 -1.91 18.12
C THR A 7 10.82 -2.43 17.12
N ASP A 8 10.70 -3.68 16.68
CA ASP A 8 11.50 -4.24 15.60
C ASP A 8 11.07 -3.63 14.24
N GLY A 9 11.93 -2.74 13.71
CA GLY A 9 11.70 -2.05 12.44
C GLY A 9 11.42 -2.97 11.24
N LYS A 10 11.72 -4.28 11.32
CA LYS A 10 11.31 -5.27 10.30
C LYS A 10 9.80 -5.28 10.03
N ILE A 11 8.98 -4.94 11.03
CA ILE A 11 7.51 -4.96 10.87
C ILE A 11 7.02 -3.70 10.15
N ALA A 12 7.56 -2.52 10.45
CA ALA A 12 7.31 -1.31 9.67
C ALA A 12 7.73 -1.48 8.19
N HIS A 13 8.77 -2.29 7.91
CA HIS A 13 9.14 -2.66 6.53
C HIS A 13 8.11 -3.59 5.86
N LEU A 14 7.40 -4.44 6.60
CA LEU A 14 6.31 -5.27 6.06
C LEU A 14 5.06 -4.42 5.74
N ASP A 15 4.74 -3.44 6.59
CA ASP A 15 3.65 -2.50 6.33
C ASP A 15 3.96 -1.61 5.11
N GLY A 16 5.19 -1.08 5.00
CA GLY A 16 5.66 -0.37 3.81
C GLY A 16 5.66 -1.22 2.53
N LEU A 17 6.01 -2.50 2.63
CA LEU A 17 5.94 -3.46 1.51
C LEU A 17 4.49 -3.74 1.07
N ASN A 18 3.56 -3.83 2.01
CA ASN A 18 2.13 -3.97 1.72
C ASN A 18 1.57 -2.71 1.02
N LEU A 19 1.90 -1.50 1.51
CA LEU A 19 1.52 -0.25 0.85
C LEU A 19 2.11 -0.15 -0.57
N SER A 20 3.38 -0.54 -0.75
CA SER A 20 4.01 -0.58 -2.08
C SER A 20 3.30 -1.56 -3.03
N ARG A 21 2.91 -2.74 -2.56
CA ARG A 21 2.11 -3.71 -3.34
C ARG A 21 0.73 -3.15 -3.71
N ALA A 22 0.02 -2.56 -2.74
CA ALA A 22 -1.29 -1.96 -2.96
C ALA A 22 -1.26 -0.83 -4.02
N TRP A 23 -0.16 -0.06 -4.09
CA TRP A 23 0.05 0.95 -5.12
C TRP A 23 0.34 0.34 -6.49
N CYS A 24 1.30 -0.60 -6.58
CA CYS A 24 1.66 -1.25 -7.84
C CYS A 24 0.47 -2.03 -8.46
N LEU A 25 -0.35 -2.70 -7.65
CA LEU A 25 -1.51 -3.46 -8.13
C LEU A 25 -2.58 -2.55 -8.76
N ARG A 26 -2.77 -1.33 -8.24
CA ARG A 26 -3.68 -0.32 -8.83
C ARG A 26 -3.17 0.15 -10.18
N ILE A 27 -1.88 0.50 -10.28
CA ILE A 27 -1.24 0.90 -11.54
C ILE A 27 -1.35 -0.20 -12.60
N ILE A 28 -1.22 -1.47 -12.21
CA ILE A 28 -1.37 -2.61 -13.15
C ILE A 28 -2.84 -2.78 -13.56
N ALA A 29 -3.81 -2.62 -12.66
CA ALA A 29 -5.23 -2.65 -13.01
C ALA A 29 -5.60 -1.53 -13.99
N ASP A 30 -5.20 -0.28 -13.70
CA ASP A 30 -5.47 0.90 -14.53
C ASP A 30 -4.83 0.82 -15.94
N ALA A 31 -3.89 -0.12 -16.15
CA ALA A 31 -3.17 -0.34 -17.41
C ALA A 31 -3.65 -1.58 -18.21
N LEU A 32 -4.75 -2.22 -17.80
CA LEU A 32 -5.32 -3.40 -18.46
C LEU A 32 -6.74 -3.10 -18.98
N ASP A 33 -7.07 -3.60 -20.18
CA ASP A 33 -8.41 -3.48 -20.77
C ASP A 33 -9.41 -4.58 -20.29
N ASP A 34 -8.99 -5.50 -19.42
CA ASP A 34 -9.80 -6.64 -18.95
C ASP A 34 -10.47 -6.36 -17.59
N GLU A 35 -11.80 -6.21 -17.59
CA GLU A 35 -12.59 -5.80 -16.43
C GLU A 35 -12.57 -6.85 -15.28
N GLU A 36 -12.41 -8.14 -15.58
CA GLU A 36 -12.33 -9.20 -14.57
C GLU A 36 -10.97 -9.18 -13.84
N THR A 37 -9.88 -9.09 -14.59
CA THR A 37 -8.51 -8.94 -14.05
C THR A 37 -8.36 -7.62 -13.29
N GLN A 38 -8.92 -6.51 -13.79
CA GLN A 38 -9.00 -5.24 -13.06
C GLN A 38 -9.62 -5.43 -11.66
N LYS A 39 -10.80 -6.06 -11.58
CA LYS A 39 -11.51 -6.30 -10.31
C LYS A 39 -10.70 -7.20 -9.36
N ALA A 40 -10.07 -8.26 -9.88
CA ALA A 40 -9.23 -9.15 -9.09
C ALA A 40 -7.99 -8.43 -8.51
N LEU A 41 -7.31 -7.62 -9.32
CA LEU A 41 -6.15 -6.82 -8.88
C LEU A 41 -6.57 -5.74 -7.86
N MET A 42 -7.70 -5.08 -8.07
CA MET A 42 -8.23 -4.06 -7.16
C MET A 42 -8.68 -4.64 -5.81
N LEU A 43 -9.20 -5.87 -5.78
CA LEU A 43 -9.49 -6.59 -4.53
C LEU A 43 -8.19 -6.86 -3.75
N LEU A 44 -7.18 -7.45 -4.40
CA LEU A 44 -5.88 -7.72 -3.78
C LEU A 44 -5.15 -6.43 -3.34
N ALA A 45 -5.35 -5.32 -4.07
CA ALA A 45 -4.84 -4.00 -3.70
C ALA A 45 -5.55 -3.39 -2.48
N ASN A 46 -6.80 -3.77 -2.21
CA ASN A 46 -7.50 -3.41 -0.98
C ASN A 46 -7.04 -4.27 0.19
N GLU A 47 -6.90 -5.59 0.03
CA GLU A 47 -6.38 -6.49 1.07
C GLU A 47 -5.00 -6.05 1.58
N HIS A 48 -4.07 -5.71 0.68
CA HIS A 48 -2.75 -5.19 1.07
C HIS A 48 -2.83 -3.80 1.74
N LEU A 49 -3.79 -2.95 1.36
CA LEU A 49 -3.98 -1.64 1.99
C LEU A 49 -4.55 -1.79 3.41
N GLU A 50 -5.61 -2.59 3.57
CA GLU A 50 -6.26 -2.86 4.86
C GLU A 50 -5.32 -3.55 5.86
N ALA A 51 -4.40 -4.40 5.39
CA ALA A 51 -3.39 -5.03 6.22
C ALA A 51 -2.37 -4.05 6.83
N ALA A 52 -2.11 -2.91 6.18
CA ALA A 52 -1.08 -1.95 6.58
C ALA A 52 -1.64 -0.63 7.16
N LEU A 53 -2.81 -0.17 6.69
CA LEU A 53 -3.39 1.11 7.08
C LEU A 53 -3.58 1.30 8.61
N PRO A 54 -3.99 0.27 9.39
CA PRO A 54 -4.07 0.35 10.86
C PRO A 54 -2.71 0.48 11.58
N HIS A 55 -1.59 0.45 10.84
CA HIS A 55 -0.23 0.52 11.38
C HIS A 55 0.56 1.75 10.89
N VAL A 56 -0.03 2.55 9.98
CA VAL A 56 0.53 3.84 9.53
C VAL A 56 0.58 4.88 10.65
N ALA A 57 -0.31 4.80 11.64
CA ALA A 57 -0.32 5.64 12.84
C ALA A 57 0.45 4.98 13.99
N GLY A 58 1.76 4.79 13.79
CA GLY A 58 2.72 4.21 14.75
C GLY A 58 4.06 4.93 14.69
N ASP A 59 4.93 4.69 15.69
CA ASP A 59 6.10 5.53 15.98
C ASP A 59 7.06 5.76 14.79
N TYR A 60 7.58 6.99 14.64
CA TYR A 60 7.93 7.66 13.37
C TYR A 60 9.23 7.17 12.67
N MET A 61 9.61 5.90 12.83
CA MET A 61 10.82 5.32 12.21
C MET A 61 10.65 4.99 10.70
N GLY A 62 9.65 5.57 10.03
CA GLY A 62 9.38 5.48 8.59
C GLY A 62 9.48 6.80 7.80
N GLU A 63 9.77 7.91 8.48
CA GLU A 63 9.75 9.31 8.02
C GLU A 63 10.01 9.52 6.51
N HIS A 64 11.26 9.23 6.12
CA HIS A 64 11.87 9.70 4.87
C HIS A 64 11.48 8.92 3.61
N TRP A 65 10.79 7.78 3.74
CA TRP A 65 10.47 6.93 2.58
C TRP A 65 8.97 6.91 2.25
N LEU A 66 8.10 6.74 3.26
CA LEU A 66 6.65 6.63 3.06
C LEU A 66 6.02 7.93 2.51
N THR A 67 6.53 9.09 2.95
CA THR A 67 6.05 10.41 2.52
C THR A 67 6.12 10.59 0.99
N SER A 68 7.16 10.04 0.35
CA SER A 68 7.35 10.10 -1.11
C SER A 68 6.28 9.32 -1.88
N PHE A 69 5.91 8.12 -1.39
CA PHE A 69 4.84 7.33 -2.00
C PHE A 69 3.45 7.91 -1.74
N ALA A 70 3.22 8.50 -0.57
CA ALA A 70 1.97 9.19 -0.27
C ALA A 70 1.74 10.38 -1.21
N VAL A 71 2.79 11.18 -1.49
CA VAL A 71 2.72 12.28 -2.46
C VAL A 71 2.47 11.76 -3.88
N LEU A 72 3.15 10.71 -4.32
CA LEU A 72 2.91 10.11 -5.65
C LEU A 72 1.49 9.54 -5.80
N ALA A 73 0.94 8.91 -4.76
CA ALA A 73 -0.42 8.39 -4.76
C ALA A 73 -1.49 9.51 -4.79
N LEU A 74 -1.24 10.65 -4.13
CA LEU A 74 -2.14 11.81 -4.12
C LEU A 74 -2.03 12.69 -5.38
N LEU A 75 -0.95 12.56 -6.15
CA LEU A 75 -0.74 13.26 -7.43
C LEU A 75 -1.14 12.42 -8.66
N ALA A 76 -1.63 11.19 -8.47
CA ALA A 76 -2.28 10.44 -9.54
C ALA A 76 -3.47 11.25 -10.10
N PRO A 77 -3.58 11.43 -11.43
CA PRO A 77 -4.49 12.41 -11.99
C PRO A 77 -5.95 12.01 -11.79
N LYS A 78 -6.77 12.97 -11.32
CA LYS A 78 -8.23 12.83 -11.38
C LYS A 78 -8.67 12.69 -12.83
N GLN A 79 -9.29 11.57 -13.16
CA GLN A 79 -10.07 11.44 -14.38
C GLN A 79 -11.31 12.36 -14.30
N PHE A 80 -11.62 12.99 -15.43
CA PHE A 80 -12.86 13.74 -15.70
C PHE A 80 -13.65 12.97 -16.76
#